data_AF-A0A9P8TJC5-F1
#
_entry.id   AF-A0A9P8TJC5-F1
#
_cell.length_a   1.000
_cell.length_b   1.000
_cell.length_c   1.000
_cell.angle_alpha   90.00
_cell.angle_beta   90.00
_cell.angle_gamma   90.00
#
_symmetry.space_group_name_H-M   'P 1'
#
loop_
_entity.id
_entity.type
_entity.pdbx_description
1 polymer ?
#
loop_
_entity_poly.entity_id
_entity_poly.type
_entity_poly.pdbx_seq_one_letter_code
_entity_poly.pdbx_strand_id
1 'polypeptide(L)'
;MAQAPLKVKSKEKTRITKKQQNPKKAAPKIIKPKNKQLQQLNKIGKSYSVTSSTEKLIASRVGHLEILKGSRREIEKAEKLKKKKEAEKAKQ
;
A
#
# COMPACT_ATOMS: atom_id res chain seq x y z
N MET A 1 -34.79 -51.34 33.74
CA MET A 1 -35.70 -50.28 33.22
C MET A 1 -34.90 -49.30 32.40
N ALA A 2 -35.22 -49.14 31.12
CA ALA A 2 -34.57 -48.13 30.27
C ALA A 2 -35.22 -46.75 30.53
N GLN A 3 -34.42 -45.75 30.88
CA GLN A 3 -34.89 -44.38 31.06
C GLN A 3 -35.11 -43.70 29.71
N ALA A 4 -36.32 -43.15 29.52
CA ALA A 4 -36.68 -42.42 28.31
C ALA A 4 -35.84 -41.12 28.20
N PRO A 5 -35.49 -40.67 26.98
CA PRO A 5 -34.66 -39.50 26.79
C PRO A 5 -35.35 -38.22 27.31
N LEU A 6 -34.60 -37.41 28.06
CA LEU A 6 -35.04 -36.10 28.52
C LEU A 6 -35.37 -35.18 27.33
N LYS A 7 -36.62 -34.72 27.26
CA LYS A 7 -37.06 -33.70 26.28
C LYS A 7 -36.41 -32.36 26.61
N VAL A 8 -35.27 -32.08 26.01
CA VAL A 8 -34.63 -30.76 26.11
C VAL A 8 -35.38 -29.78 25.20
N LYS A 9 -35.90 -28.70 25.77
CA LYS A 9 -36.58 -27.64 25.00
C LYS A 9 -35.59 -27.00 24.01
N SER A 10 -36.00 -26.87 22.75
CA SER A 10 -35.22 -26.14 21.74
C SER A 10 -35.04 -24.68 22.17
N LYS A 11 -33.81 -24.15 22.06
CA LYS A 11 -33.53 -22.74 22.38
C LYS A 11 -34.45 -21.83 21.57
N GLU A 12 -35.17 -20.95 22.27
CA GLU A 12 -36.08 -20.00 21.64
C GLU A 12 -35.31 -19.03 20.72
N LYS A 13 -35.94 -18.65 19.61
CA LYS A 13 -35.36 -17.69 18.66
C LYS A 13 -35.29 -16.32 19.34
N THR A 14 -34.10 -15.91 19.75
CA THR A 14 -33.85 -14.57 20.29
C THR A 14 -34.26 -13.50 19.28
N ARG A 15 -34.94 -12.45 19.75
CA ARG A 15 -35.39 -11.32 18.93
C ARG A 15 -34.21 -10.70 18.18
N ILE A 16 -34.23 -10.76 16.85
CA ILE A 16 -33.24 -10.11 15.99
C ILE A 16 -33.48 -8.60 16.09
N THR A 17 -32.68 -7.89 16.88
CA THR A 17 -32.73 -6.43 16.93
C THR A 17 -32.27 -5.87 15.59
N LYS A 18 -33.03 -4.94 14.99
CA LYS A 18 -32.70 -4.31 13.69
C LYS A 18 -31.33 -3.62 13.66
N LYS A 19 -30.76 -3.30 14.84
CA LYS A 19 -29.41 -2.75 15.00
C LYS A 19 -28.53 -3.73 15.76
N GLN A 20 -28.07 -4.78 15.07
CA GLN A 20 -27.06 -5.67 15.61
C GLN A 20 -25.72 -4.93 15.66
N GLN A 21 -25.24 -4.58 16.86
CA GLN A 21 -23.96 -3.89 17.07
C GLN A 21 -22.74 -4.82 16.91
N ASN A 22 -22.95 -6.13 16.96
CA ASN A 22 -21.87 -7.10 16.81
C ASN A 22 -21.47 -7.24 15.34
N PRO A 23 -20.17 -7.11 14.99
CA PRO A 23 -19.71 -7.31 13.62
C PRO A 23 -19.98 -8.75 13.16
N LYS A 24 -20.27 -8.92 11.87
CA LYS A 24 -20.42 -10.25 11.26
C LYS A 24 -19.12 -11.05 11.40
N LYS A 25 -19.20 -12.39 11.46
CA LYS A 25 -18.02 -13.27 11.54
C LYS A 25 -17.01 -13.04 10.40
N ALA A 26 -17.51 -12.69 9.21
CA ALA A 26 -16.71 -12.37 8.02
C ALA A 26 -16.22 -10.91 7.97
N ALA A 27 -16.56 -10.07 8.95
CA ALA A 27 -16.11 -8.68 8.95
C ALA A 27 -14.60 -8.61 9.21
N PRO A 28 -13.87 -7.69 8.56
CA PRO A 28 -12.45 -7.51 8.78
C PRO A 28 -12.17 -7.08 10.23
N LYS A 29 -11.19 -7.74 10.86
CA LYS A 29 -10.79 -7.41 12.23
C LYS A 29 -10.02 -6.10 12.23
N ILE A 30 -10.57 -5.08 12.88
CA ILE A 30 -9.88 -3.79 13.07
C ILE A 30 -8.93 -3.91 14.27
N ILE A 31 -7.65 -4.17 14.01
CA ILE A 31 -6.62 -4.26 15.04
C ILE A 31 -6.10 -2.86 15.32
N LYS A 32 -6.60 -2.22 16.39
CA LYS A 32 -6.08 -0.94 16.88
C LYS A 32 -5.01 -1.18 17.94
N PRO A 33 -3.92 -0.40 17.96
CA PRO A 33 -2.99 -0.44 19.08
C PRO A 33 -3.70 -0.01 20.37
N LYS A 34 -3.47 -0.75 21.44
CA LYS A 34 -4.03 -0.43 22.77
C LYS A 34 -3.20 0.64 23.49
N ASN A 35 -1.90 0.71 23.21
CA ASN A 35 -1.01 1.72 23.79
C ASN A 35 -1.27 3.10 23.17
N LYS A 36 -1.43 4.13 24.02
CA LYS A 36 -1.66 5.53 23.63
C LYS A 36 -0.55 6.10 22.75
N GLN A 37 0.72 5.78 23.02
CA GLN A 37 1.85 6.26 22.20
C GLN A 37 1.77 5.70 20.78
N LEU A 38 1.51 4.40 20.63
CA LEU A 38 1.34 3.77 19.32
C LEU A 38 0.10 4.28 18.56
N GLN A 39 -0.96 4.69 19.27
CA GLN A 39 -2.11 5.35 18.63
C GLN A 39 -1.72 6.70 18.03
N GLN A 40 -0.93 7.50 18.75
CA GLN A 40 -0.43 8.79 18.26
C GLN A 40 0.49 8.61 17.05
N LEU A 41 1.45 7.68 17.13
CA LEU A 41 2.33 7.36 16.01
C LEU A 41 1.56 6.89 14.77
N ASN A 42 0.55 6.02 14.94
CA ASN A 42 -0.31 5.59 13.83
C ASN A 42 -1.14 6.73 13.24
N LYS A 43 -1.52 7.73 14.04
CA LYS A 43 -2.21 8.93 13.52
C LYS A 43 -1.25 9.78 12.71
N ILE A 44 -0.04 10.00 13.22
CA ILE A 44 1.02 10.76 12.55
C ILE A 44 1.41 10.12 11.22
N GLY A 45 1.60 8.79 11.19
CA GLY A 45 1.95 8.06 9.96
C GLY A 45 0.88 8.12 8.86
N LYS A 46 -0.39 8.37 9.21
CA LYS A 46 -1.47 8.60 8.22
C LYS A 46 -1.44 10.00 7.63
N SER A 47 -1.13 11.00 8.45
CA SER A 47 -1.06 12.41 8.02
C SER A 47 0.24 12.73 7.30
N TYR A 48 1.34 12.09 7.70
CA TYR A 48 2.67 12.40 7.24
C TYR A 48 3.45 11.12 7.01
N SER A 49 3.82 10.90 5.75
CA SER A 49 4.73 9.84 5.35
C SER A 49 5.95 10.48 4.73
N VAL A 50 7.10 10.30 5.40
CA VAL A 50 8.40 10.76 4.89
C VAL A 50 8.68 10.08 3.55
N THR A 51 8.39 8.79 3.41
CA THR A 51 8.64 8.02 2.19
C THR A 51 7.86 8.58 1.01
N SER A 52 6.54 8.80 1.17
CA SER A 52 5.71 9.37 0.10
C SER A 52 6.17 10.78 -0.31
N SER A 53 6.58 11.60 0.67
CA SER A 53 7.08 12.95 0.42
C SER A 53 8.42 12.91 -0.32
N THR A 54 9.32 12.00 0.06
CA THR A 54 10.61 11.80 -0.61
C THR A 54 10.45 11.20 -1.99
N GLU A 55 9.54 10.25 -2.20
CA GLU A 55 9.23 9.66 -3.50
C GLU A 55 8.71 10.73 -4.46
N LYS A 56 7.82 11.61 -3.98
CA LYS A 56 7.33 12.74 -4.78
C LYS A 56 8.43 13.73 -5.14
N LEU A 57 9.35 14.02 -4.21
CA LEU A 57 10.50 14.90 -4.44
C LEU A 57 11.49 14.28 -5.46
N ILE A 58 11.75 12.98 -5.35
CA ILE A 58 12.60 12.25 -6.28
C ILE A 58 11.95 12.24 -7.66
N ALA A 59 10.66 11.93 -7.76
CA ALA A 59 9.92 11.91 -9.02
C ALA A 59 9.90 13.29 -9.70
N SER A 60 9.70 14.38 -8.94
CA SER A 60 9.72 15.73 -9.51
C SER A 60 11.11 16.13 -10.01
N ARG A 61 12.16 15.79 -9.27
CA ARG A 61 13.54 16.01 -9.70
C ARG A 61 13.90 15.18 -10.91
N VAL A 62 13.56 13.89 -10.92
CA VAL A 62 13.84 12.99 -12.06
C VAL A 62 13.08 13.45 -13.31
N GLY A 63 11.78 13.75 -13.21
CA GLY A 63 11.00 14.25 -14.34
C GLY A 63 11.50 15.59 -14.87
N HIS A 64 11.87 16.53 -13.99
CA HIS A 64 12.48 17.79 -14.41
C HIS A 64 13.85 17.58 -15.08
N LEU A 65 14.65 16.64 -14.58
CA LEU A 65 15.94 16.28 -15.18
C LEU A 65 15.79 15.62 -16.54
N GLU A 66 14.74 14.82 -16.75
CA GLU A 66 14.43 14.25 -18.07
C GLU A 66 14.12 15.36 -19.10
N ILE A 67 13.47 16.45 -18.69
CA ILE A 67 13.23 17.60 -19.56
C ILE A 67 14.52 18.36 -19.88
N LEU A 68 15.39 18.57 -18.88
CA LEU A 68 16.62 19.35 -19.06
C LEU A 68 17.75 18.57 -19.75
N LYS A 69 17.92 17.29 -19.41
CA LYS A 69 19.06 16.46 -19.85
C LYS A 69 18.68 15.41 -20.88
N GLY A 70 17.38 15.16 -21.10
CA GLY A 70 16.87 14.07 -21.92
C GLY A 70 16.71 12.77 -21.12
N SER A 71 15.93 11.83 -21.65
CA SER A 71 15.77 10.52 -21.03
C SER A 71 17.06 9.71 -21.12
N ARG A 72 17.27 8.76 -20.19
CA ARG A 72 18.45 7.88 -20.19
C ARG A 72 18.66 7.17 -21.54
N ARG A 73 17.56 6.76 -22.20
CA ARG A 73 17.61 6.10 -23.51
C ARG A 73 18.09 7.02 -24.62
N GLU A 74 17.73 8.30 -24.57
CA GLU A 74 18.18 9.30 -25.55
C GLU A 74 19.65 9.65 -25.36
N ILE A 75 20.09 9.81 -24.10
CA ILE A 75 21.49 10.05 -23.76
C ILE A 75 22.36 8.89 -24.24
N GLU A 76 21.99 7.65 -23.92
CA GLU A 76 22.73 6.46 -24.34
C GLU A 76 22.79 6.31 -25.87
N LYS A 77 21.70 6.67 -26.59
CA LYS A 77 21.68 6.69 -28.06
C LYS A 77 22.61 7.77 -28.61
N ALA A 78 22.56 8.99 -28.05
CA ALA A 78 23.40 10.10 -28.46
C ALA A 78 24.89 9.80 -28.24
N GLU A 79 25.25 9.19 -27.12
CA GLU A 79 26.62 8.77 -26.83
C GLU A 79 27.12 7.69 -27.79
N LYS A 80 26.29 6.68 -28.11
CA LYS A 80 26.62 5.66 -29.11
C LYS A 80 26.83 6.27 -30.49
N LEU A 81 26.01 7.23 -30.88
CA LEU A 81 26.14 7.96 -32.15
C LEU A 81 27.42 8.81 -32.20
N LYS A 82 27.76 9.49 -31.10
CA LYS A 82 29.03 10.25 -30.99
C LYS A 82 30.24 9.33 -31.13
N LYS A 83 30.28 8.21 -30.39
CA LYS A 83 31.37 7.23 -30.46
C LYS A 83 31.55 6.64 -31.86
N LYS A 84 30.45 6.34 -32.56
CA LYS A 84 30.50 5.86 -33.95
C LYS A 84 31.11 6.90 -34.89
N LYS A 85 30.70 8.17 -34.77
CA LYS A 85 31.25 9.27 -35.59
C LYS A 85 32.73 9.54 -35.29
N GLU A 86 33.14 9.46 -34.02
CA GLU A 86 34.56 9.60 -33.64
C GLU A 86 35.41 8.44 -34.18
N ALA A 87 34.92 7.21 -34.10
CA ALA A 87 35.61 6.05 -34.67
C ALA A 87 35.70 6.09 -36.20
N GLU A 88 34.72 6.68 -36.89
CA GLU A 88 34.73 6.87 -38.33
C GLU A 88 35.71 7.98 -38.75
N LYS A 89 35.75 9.09 -38.00
CA LYS A 89 36.74 10.16 -38.20
C LYS A 89 38.17 9.74 -37.90
N ALA A 90 38.39 8.83 -36.96
CA ALA A 90 39.72 8.29 -36.67
C ALA A 90 40.20 7.25 -37.70
N LYS A 91 39.31 6.79 -38.59
CA LYS A 91 39.63 5.88 -39.70
C LYS A 91 39.84 6.60 -41.04
N GLN A 92 39.46 7.88 -41.13
CA GLN A 92 39.77 8.78 -42.25
C GLN A 92 41.10 9.48 -41.99
#